data_AF-A0A7Y1U6G4-F1
#
_entry.id   AF-A0A7Y1U6G4-F1
#
_cell.length_a   1.000
_cell.length_b   1.000
_cell.length_c   1.000
_cell.angle_alpha   90.00
_cell.angle_beta   90.00
_cell.angle_gamma   90.00
#
_symmetry.space_group_name_H-M   'P 1'
#
loop_
_entity.id
_entity.type
_entity.pdbx_description
1 polymer ?
#
loop_
_entity_poly.entity_id
_entity_poly.type
_entity_poly.pdbx_seq_one_letter_code
_entity_poly.pdbx_strand_id
1 'polypeptide(L)'
;MFGLFLIAATFIIPFDADASSHREAPFIANDPLADNTDLYAFRSPDDPDYITIIANYIPFQLPNGGPNYYQFGEDVRYEIHIDNDVSTPGDDIIYRFTFKRDIEDPSTFFNIRLGQENLSTTYNIRKSTDGGETFQKILQYGQVPPYNIGPRSIGGPVGLAGNTYEELVNLAIRDTWTGEKVFCGPVDDPFFVDLGGIFDLGDAPRQNGAPRDGVSCYNVNTIALKIPISNLQKDGLDVSQADGILDSDFVIGVWASASRRKIRVLTHNPDNIATKGIENTQGQWVQISRIGMPLTNEAVIPVCDKDYWNALTPYSEDPAHFNYFYNPELALYMDDDLFGPAVPALSPLRIQRNSLQGFDFGNGQDGL
;
A
#
# COMPACT_ATOMS: atom_id res chain seq x y z
N MET A 1 48.39 -13.23 -26.38
CA MET A 1 47.90 -12.10 -25.54
C MET A 1 46.38 -12.11 -25.64
N PHE A 2 45.72 -12.97 -24.86
CA PHE A 2 44.26 -13.06 -24.82
C PHE A 2 43.80 -12.32 -23.57
N GLY A 3 43.10 -11.20 -23.77
CA GLY A 3 42.55 -10.38 -22.71
C GLY A 3 41.30 -11.03 -22.13
N LEU A 4 41.34 -11.32 -20.83
CA LEU A 4 40.21 -11.77 -20.04
C LEU A 4 39.36 -10.54 -19.71
N PHE A 5 38.17 -10.42 -20.29
CA PHE A 5 37.17 -9.45 -19.86
C PHE A 5 36.55 -9.94 -18.56
N LEU A 6 36.81 -9.22 -17.46
CA LEU A 6 36.13 -9.42 -16.19
C LEU A 6 34.75 -8.75 -16.30
N ILE A 7 33.68 -9.54 -16.35
CA ILE A 7 32.32 -9.06 -16.17
C ILE A 7 32.15 -8.84 -14.66
N ALA A 8 32.10 -7.58 -14.24
CA ALA A 8 31.69 -7.24 -12.89
C ALA A 8 30.18 -7.51 -12.77
N ALA A 9 29.83 -8.61 -12.10
CA ALA A 9 28.46 -8.87 -11.71
C ALA A 9 28.12 -7.92 -10.54
N THR A 10 27.31 -6.91 -10.81
CA THR A 10 26.71 -6.05 -9.78
C THR A 10 25.76 -6.93 -8.96
N PHE A 11 26.16 -7.28 -7.74
CA PHE A 11 25.25 -7.91 -6.77
C PHE A 11 24.22 -6.87 -6.35
N ILE A 12 23.00 -6.98 -6.90
CA ILE A 12 21.82 -6.33 -6.33
C ILE A 12 21.51 -7.14 -5.06
N ILE A 13 21.74 -6.53 -3.90
CA ILE A 13 21.28 -7.08 -2.63
C ILE A 13 19.75 -6.92 -2.64
N PRO A 14 18.96 -8.00 -2.56
CA PRO A 14 17.52 -7.87 -2.38
C PRO A 14 17.30 -7.21 -1.01
N PHE A 15 16.63 -6.06 -1.00
CA PHE A 15 16.06 -5.53 0.22
C PHE A 15 14.86 -6.42 0.54
N ASP A 16 14.88 -7.07 1.71
CA ASP A 16 13.70 -7.74 2.24
C ASP A 16 12.62 -6.66 2.43
N ALA A 17 11.51 -6.82 1.70
CA ALA A 17 10.35 -5.95 1.80
C ALA A 17 9.54 -6.36 3.04
N ASP A 18 9.29 -5.42 3.94
CA ASP A 18 8.49 -5.70 5.13
C ASP A 18 7.02 -5.92 4.76
N ALA A 19 6.47 -7.02 5.26
CA ALA A 19 5.13 -7.54 5.06
C ALA A 19 4.02 -6.63 5.54
N SER A 20 2.90 -6.50 4.83
CA SER A 20 1.66 -6.12 5.50
C SER A 20 0.46 -6.95 5.04
N SER A 21 -0.61 -6.83 5.81
CA SER A 21 -1.77 -7.65 5.70
C SER A 21 -2.73 -7.15 4.64
N HIS A 22 -3.54 -8.09 4.24
CA HIS A 22 -4.51 -8.00 3.19
C HIS A 22 -5.84 -8.38 3.84
N ARG A 23 -6.71 -7.39 4.06
CA ARG A 23 -7.95 -7.53 4.86
C ARG A 23 -7.66 -7.60 6.35
N GLU A 24 -6.80 -6.69 6.80
CA GLU A 24 -6.22 -6.64 8.12
C GLU A 24 -7.26 -6.39 9.22
N ALA A 25 -8.32 -5.63 8.94
CA ALA A 25 -9.36 -5.28 9.91
C ALA A 25 -10.76 -5.80 9.51
N PRO A 26 -11.66 -6.14 10.46
CA PRO A 26 -12.99 -6.67 10.14
C PRO A 26 -13.83 -5.80 9.19
N PHE A 27 -13.78 -4.46 9.33
CA PHE A 27 -14.47 -3.56 8.43
C PHE A 27 -13.83 -3.55 7.03
N ILE A 28 -12.50 -3.45 6.98
CA ILE A 28 -11.74 -3.42 5.72
C ILE A 28 -11.87 -4.73 4.93
N ALA A 29 -11.98 -5.87 5.62
CA ALA A 29 -12.27 -7.15 4.98
C ALA A 29 -13.60 -7.17 4.21
N ASN A 30 -14.52 -6.22 4.47
CA ASN A 30 -15.78 -6.02 3.75
C ASN A 30 -15.75 -4.80 2.79
N ASP A 31 -14.67 -4.03 2.78
CA ASP A 31 -14.45 -2.90 1.88
C ASP A 31 -13.07 -2.97 1.19
N PRO A 32 -12.85 -3.96 0.30
CA PRO A 32 -11.54 -4.23 -0.28
C PRO A 32 -10.99 -3.07 -1.12
N LEU A 33 -11.84 -2.14 -1.55
CA LEU A 33 -11.41 -0.95 -2.30
C LEU A 33 -10.66 0.06 -1.43
N ALA A 34 -10.81 -0.01 -0.11
CA ALA A 34 -10.09 0.84 0.86
C ALA A 34 -8.97 0.12 1.60
N ASP A 35 -8.77 -1.16 1.30
CA ASP A 35 -7.80 -2.04 1.95
C ASP A 35 -6.40 -1.62 1.52
N ASN A 36 -5.66 -1.03 2.46
CA ASN A 36 -4.29 -0.57 2.27
C ASN A 36 -3.35 -1.69 2.67
N THR A 37 -2.76 -2.34 1.67
CA THR A 37 -2.03 -3.58 1.91
C THR A 37 -0.64 -3.28 2.42
N ASP A 38 0.11 -2.37 1.79
CA ASP A 38 1.53 -2.14 2.09
C ASP A 38 1.94 -0.69 1.79
N LEU A 39 2.97 -0.23 2.48
CA LEU A 39 3.65 1.04 2.18
C LEU A 39 5.16 0.83 2.17
N TYR A 40 5.80 1.31 1.11
CA TYR A 40 7.25 1.32 0.94
C TYR A 40 7.72 2.75 0.75
N ALA A 41 8.80 3.12 1.42
CA ALA A 41 9.48 4.39 1.21
C ALA A 41 10.99 4.14 1.21
N PHE A 42 11.65 4.42 0.09
CA PHE A 42 13.09 4.17 -0.06
C PHE A 42 13.73 5.13 -1.05
N ARG A 43 15.03 5.37 -0.87
CA ARG A 43 15.84 6.13 -1.83
C ARG A 43 15.87 5.38 -3.17
N SER A 44 15.50 6.03 -4.26
CA SER A 44 15.34 5.34 -5.54
C SER A 44 16.68 4.73 -5.99
N PRO A 45 16.76 3.42 -6.26
CA PRO A 45 18.02 2.75 -6.58
C PRO A 45 18.57 3.11 -7.96
N ASP A 46 17.69 3.53 -8.87
CA ASP A 46 18.02 3.98 -10.22
C ASP A 46 18.40 5.47 -10.29
N ASP A 47 17.97 6.27 -9.31
CA ASP A 47 18.30 7.69 -9.20
C ASP A 47 18.31 8.15 -7.72
N PRO A 48 19.49 8.17 -7.08
CA PRO A 48 19.60 8.49 -5.66
C PRO A 48 19.21 9.93 -5.28
N ASP A 49 18.89 10.82 -6.21
CA ASP A 49 18.40 12.18 -5.87
C ASP A 49 16.88 12.19 -5.60
N TYR A 50 16.25 11.01 -5.64
CA TYR A 50 14.81 10.82 -5.46
C TYR A 50 14.50 9.83 -4.34
N ILE A 51 13.29 9.98 -3.77
CA ILE A 51 12.63 8.99 -2.93
C ILE A 51 11.49 8.36 -3.71
N THR A 52 11.42 7.04 -3.70
CA THR A 52 10.28 6.27 -4.18
C THR A 52 9.36 5.96 -3.00
N ILE A 53 8.10 6.33 -3.10
CA ILE A 53 7.03 5.97 -2.17
C ILE A 53 5.97 5.15 -2.91
N ILE A 54 5.61 3.99 -2.38
CA ILE A 54 4.66 3.05 -3.00
C ILE A 54 3.62 2.68 -1.96
N ALA A 55 2.35 2.98 -2.22
CA ALA A 55 1.22 2.54 -1.41
C ALA A 55 0.38 1.54 -2.21
N ASN A 56 0.23 0.33 -1.69
CA ASN A 56 -0.53 -0.75 -2.32
C ASN A 56 -1.93 -0.85 -1.71
N TYR A 57 -2.90 -1.18 -2.54
CA TYR A 57 -4.29 -1.31 -2.17
C TYR A 57 -4.93 -2.49 -2.90
N ILE A 58 -6.09 -2.94 -2.40
CA ILE A 58 -6.95 -3.89 -3.11
C ILE A 58 -6.22 -5.23 -3.32
N PRO A 59 -6.16 -6.08 -2.30
CA PRO A 59 -5.40 -7.33 -2.33
C PRO A 59 -6.02 -8.43 -3.20
N PHE A 60 -5.26 -9.51 -3.41
CA PHE A 60 -5.73 -10.79 -3.93
C PHE A 60 -6.45 -10.70 -5.28
N GLN A 61 -5.95 -9.86 -6.18
CA GLN A 61 -6.58 -9.66 -7.47
C GLN A 61 -6.25 -10.81 -8.41
N LEU A 62 -7.27 -11.54 -8.84
CA LEU A 62 -7.11 -12.59 -9.85
C LEU A 62 -6.95 -11.97 -11.24
N PRO A 63 -5.89 -12.31 -12.01
CA PRO A 63 -5.73 -11.85 -13.39
C PRO A 63 -6.91 -12.23 -14.31
N ASN A 64 -7.59 -13.33 -14.00
CA ASN A 64 -8.77 -13.83 -14.71
C ASN A 64 -10.10 -13.56 -13.99
N GLY A 65 -10.15 -12.58 -13.07
CA GLY A 65 -11.31 -12.25 -12.23
C GLY A 65 -12.48 -11.53 -12.93
N GLY A 66 -12.54 -11.53 -14.26
CA GLY A 66 -13.57 -10.82 -15.03
C GLY A 66 -15.02 -11.31 -14.77
N PRO A 67 -16.03 -10.64 -15.36
CA PRO A 67 -15.93 -9.65 -16.43
C PRO A 67 -15.63 -8.21 -15.97
N ASN A 68 -15.68 -7.94 -14.66
CA ASN A 68 -15.27 -6.66 -14.06
C ASN A 68 -14.02 -6.91 -13.22
N TYR A 69 -12.98 -6.11 -13.42
CA TYR A 69 -11.69 -6.26 -12.76
C TYR A 69 -11.56 -5.31 -11.57
N TYR A 70 -10.47 -5.42 -10.80
CA TYR A 70 -10.30 -4.67 -9.56
C TYR A 70 -9.77 -3.26 -9.84
N GLN A 71 -10.57 -2.26 -9.54
CA GLN A 71 -10.24 -0.87 -9.86
C GLN A 71 -10.27 -0.01 -8.61
N PHE A 72 -9.45 1.03 -8.57
CA PHE A 72 -9.56 2.06 -7.55
C PHE A 72 -11.00 2.59 -7.49
N GLY A 73 -11.53 2.75 -6.28
CA GLY A 73 -12.91 3.20 -6.12
C GLY A 73 -13.03 4.72 -6.30
N GLU A 74 -14.15 5.15 -6.89
CA GLU A 74 -14.43 6.57 -7.17
C GLU A 74 -14.90 7.35 -5.94
N ASP A 75 -15.40 6.64 -4.93
CA ASP A 75 -15.86 7.16 -3.65
C ASP A 75 -14.84 6.93 -2.52
N VAL A 76 -13.60 6.65 -2.90
CA VAL A 76 -12.44 6.52 -2.01
C VAL A 76 -11.53 7.72 -2.19
N ARG A 77 -11.04 8.24 -1.08
CA ARG A 77 -9.92 9.18 -1.07
C ARG A 77 -8.69 8.42 -0.60
N TYR A 78 -7.70 8.30 -1.47
CA TYR A 78 -6.41 7.72 -1.15
C TYR A 78 -5.40 8.85 -0.93
N GLU A 79 -4.65 8.77 0.16
CA GLU A 79 -3.67 9.79 0.54
C GLU A 79 -2.34 9.15 0.93
N ILE A 80 -1.25 9.79 0.53
CA ILE A 80 0.10 9.56 1.06
C ILE A 80 0.47 10.84 1.81
N HIS A 81 0.92 10.67 3.03
CA HIS A 81 1.21 11.72 3.98
C HIS A 81 2.68 11.69 4.36
N ILE A 82 3.28 12.86 4.47
CA ILE A 82 4.70 13.02 4.76
C ILE A 82 4.86 14.12 5.81
N ASP A 83 5.55 13.78 6.88
CA ASP A 83 6.00 14.68 7.95
C ASP A 83 7.50 14.87 7.77
N ASN A 84 7.93 16.10 7.49
CA ASN A 84 9.33 16.45 7.26
C ASN A 84 9.84 17.52 8.25
N ASP A 85 8.97 17.97 9.16
CA ASP A 85 9.31 18.92 10.21
C ASP A 85 8.67 18.52 11.54
N VAL A 86 9.45 17.90 12.42
CA VAL A 86 9.01 17.50 13.77
C VAL A 86 8.50 18.65 14.65
N SER A 87 8.66 19.91 14.23
CA SER A 87 8.12 21.08 14.92
C SER A 87 6.70 21.45 14.49
N THR A 88 6.20 20.93 13.36
CA THR A 88 4.83 21.11 12.92
C THR A 88 3.95 19.98 13.47
N PRO A 89 2.76 20.30 14.04
CA PRO A 89 1.80 19.27 14.37
C PRO A 89 1.08 18.79 13.10
N GLY A 90 1.17 17.50 12.79
CA GLY A 90 0.48 16.90 11.65
C GLY A 90 1.42 16.65 10.46
N ASP A 91 0.83 16.33 9.31
CA ASP A 91 1.58 16.10 8.08
C ASP A 91 2.00 17.45 7.45
N ASP A 92 3.16 17.53 6.83
CA ASP A 92 3.58 18.74 6.11
C ASP A 92 3.18 18.68 4.64
N ILE A 93 3.29 17.49 4.03
CA ILE A 93 3.01 17.26 2.62
C ILE A 93 1.99 16.14 2.47
N ILE A 94 0.92 16.38 1.71
CA ILE A 94 -0.14 15.39 1.46
C ILE A 94 -0.36 15.26 -0.04
N TYR A 95 -0.19 14.05 -0.57
CA TYR A 95 -0.58 13.67 -1.92
C TYR A 95 -1.94 12.98 -1.89
N ARG A 96 -2.94 13.60 -2.50
CA ARG A 96 -4.31 13.07 -2.60
C ARG A 96 -4.62 12.59 -4.01
N PHE A 97 -5.08 11.35 -4.09
CA PHE A 97 -5.50 10.69 -5.33
C PHE A 97 -7.01 10.49 -5.33
N THR A 98 -7.62 10.81 -6.47
CA THR A 98 -9.05 10.56 -6.72
C THR A 98 -9.21 9.98 -8.10
N PHE A 99 -10.02 8.93 -8.21
CA PHE A 99 -10.21 8.16 -9.43
C PHE A 99 -11.61 8.38 -10.02
N LYS A 100 -11.72 8.23 -11.33
CA LYS A 100 -12.96 8.30 -12.08
C LYS A 100 -12.97 7.20 -13.13
N ARG A 101 -14.11 6.52 -13.26
CA ARG A 101 -14.31 5.47 -14.26
C ARG A 101 -15.21 5.96 -15.37
N ASP A 102 -14.96 5.48 -16.57
CA ASP A 102 -15.76 5.74 -17.74
C ASP A 102 -16.08 4.43 -18.46
N ILE A 103 -17.33 4.29 -18.92
CA ILE A 103 -17.77 3.16 -19.73
C ILE A 103 -17.64 3.60 -21.18
N GLU A 104 -16.62 3.10 -21.89
CA GLU A 104 -16.37 3.50 -23.27
C GLU A 104 -17.30 2.82 -24.29
N ASP A 105 -17.74 1.59 -24.02
CA ASP A 105 -18.69 0.82 -24.83
C ASP A 105 -19.79 0.18 -23.96
N PRO A 106 -20.89 0.89 -23.69
CA PRO A 106 -22.00 0.37 -22.88
C PRO A 106 -22.79 -0.75 -23.57
N SER A 107 -22.47 -1.13 -24.81
CA SER A 107 -23.21 -2.14 -25.58
C SER A 107 -22.66 -3.57 -25.42
N THR A 108 -21.66 -3.77 -24.56
CA THR A 108 -21.03 -5.09 -24.34
C THR A 108 -20.72 -5.39 -22.89
N PHE A 109 -20.60 -6.67 -22.58
CA PHE A 109 -20.07 -7.14 -21.29
C PHE A 109 -18.56 -7.38 -21.32
N PHE A 110 -17.92 -7.37 -22.49
CA PHE A 110 -16.46 -7.50 -22.57
C PHE A 110 -15.82 -6.23 -22.02
N ASN A 111 -14.81 -6.38 -21.14
CA ASN A 111 -14.08 -5.23 -20.62
C ASN A 111 -13.29 -4.52 -21.71
N ILE A 112 -12.78 -5.25 -22.69
CA ILE A 112 -12.03 -4.67 -23.80
C ILE A 112 -12.56 -5.26 -25.11
N ARG A 113 -12.99 -4.38 -26.01
CA ARG A 113 -13.20 -4.73 -27.42
C ARG A 113 -13.15 -3.52 -28.35
N LEU A 114 -12.86 -3.74 -29.63
CA LEU A 114 -12.94 -2.75 -30.71
C LEU A 114 -12.17 -1.45 -30.41
N GLY A 115 -11.01 -1.55 -29.76
CA GLY A 115 -10.19 -0.40 -29.37
C GLY A 115 -10.70 0.38 -28.15
N GLN A 116 -11.72 -0.13 -27.45
CA GLN A 116 -12.32 0.51 -26.28
C GLN A 116 -12.14 -0.36 -25.02
N GLU A 117 -12.00 0.31 -23.87
CA GLU A 117 -11.97 -0.26 -22.54
C GLU A 117 -13.20 0.20 -21.72
N ASN A 118 -14.06 -0.75 -21.39
CA ASN A 118 -15.09 -0.54 -20.39
C ASN A 118 -14.49 -0.43 -19.00
N LEU A 119 -15.03 0.50 -18.21
CA LEU A 119 -14.50 0.84 -16.89
C LEU A 119 -13.04 1.35 -16.96
N SER A 120 -12.69 2.03 -18.04
CA SER A 120 -11.44 2.77 -18.16
C SER A 120 -11.32 3.75 -16.99
N THR A 121 -10.18 3.73 -16.30
CA THR A 121 -9.98 4.48 -15.05
C THR A 121 -8.96 5.59 -15.24
N THR A 122 -9.35 6.80 -14.87
CA THR A 122 -8.45 7.96 -14.82
C THR A 122 -8.32 8.48 -13.40
N TYR A 123 -7.25 9.23 -13.14
CA TYR A 123 -7.02 9.84 -11.83
C TYR A 123 -6.51 11.27 -11.90
N ASN A 124 -6.74 11.99 -10.81
CA ASN A 124 -6.15 13.30 -10.56
C ASN A 124 -5.34 13.24 -9.27
N ILE A 125 -4.25 14.01 -9.23
CA ILE A 125 -3.44 14.18 -8.02
C ILE A 125 -3.53 15.64 -7.57
N ARG A 126 -3.77 15.81 -6.28
CA ARG A 126 -3.60 17.09 -5.60
C ARG A 126 -2.52 16.98 -4.52
N LYS A 127 -1.70 18.01 -4.37
CA LYS A 127 -0.66 18.15 -3.35
C LYS A 127 -1.03 19.28 -2.39
N SER A 128 -0.87 19.05 -1.10
CA SER A 128 -0.79 20.09 -0.07
C SER A 128 0.65 20.14 0.44
N THR A 129 1.10 21.33 0.82
CA THR A 129 2.38 21.60 1.51
C THR A 129 2.16 22.53 2.71
N ASP A 130 0.95 22.54 3.24
CA ASP A 130 0.47 23.42 4.31
C ASP A 130 -0.45 22.65 5.28
N GLY A 131 -0.14 21.39 5.53
CA GLY A 131 -0.89 20.55 6.47
C GLY A 131 -2.31 20.21 6.06
N GLY A 132 -2.59 20.21 4.75
CA GLY A 132 -3.90 19.90 4.20
C GLY A 132 -4.90 21.06 4.17
N GLU A 133 -4.47 22.28 4.53
CA GLU A 133 -5.31 23.48 4.46
C GLU A 133 -5.68 23.82 3.01
N THR A 134 -4.70 23.77 2.09
CA THR A 134 -4.92 24.00 0.66
C THR A 134 -4.35 22.88 -0.20
N PHE A 135 -4.97 22.67 -1.37
CA PHE A 135 -4.59 21.61 -2.29
C PHE A 135 -4.41 22.15 -3.70
N GLN A 136 -3.18 22.12 -4.20
CA GLN A 136 -2.86 22.39 -5.60
C GLN A 136 -3.03 21.12 -6.42
N LYS A 137 -3.64 21.22 -7.60
CA LYS A 137 -3.67 20.11 -8.53
C LYS A 137 -2.33 20.01 -9.26
N ILE A 138 -1.71 18.83 -9.28
CA ILE A 138 -0.38 18.59 -9.87
C ILE A 138 -0.41 17.65 -11.08
N LEU A 139 -1.50 16.88 -11.23
CA LEU A 139 -1.75 16.03 -12.39
C LEU A 139 -3.26 15.94 -12.65
N GLN A 140 -3.64 15.94 -13.93
CA GLN A 140 -5.01 15.66 -14.38
C GLN A 140 -5.05 14.56 -15.42
N TYR A 141 -6.10 13.74 -15.36
CA TYR A 141 -6.38 12.69 -16.35
C TYR A 141 -5.20 11.71 -16.54
N GLY A 142 -4.51 11.39 -15.44
CA GLY A 142 -3.59 10.26 -15.40
C GLY A 142 -4.37 8.98 -15.73
N GLN A 143 -3.78 8.09 -16.51
CA GLN A 143 -4.43 6.83 -16.92
C GLN A 143 -3.99 5.72 -15.99
N VAL A 144 -4.93 4.90 -15.55
CA VAL A 144 -4.61 3.58 -15.00
C VAL A 144 -4.51 2.63 -16.20
N PRO A 145 -3.43 1.83 -16.34
CA PRO A 145 -3.34 0.91 -17.47
C PRO A 145 -4.47 -0.13 -17.40
N PRO A 146 -4.92 -0.65 -18.55
CA PRO A 146 -5.92 -1.71 -18.59
C PRO A 146 -5.44 -2.95 -17.86
N TYR A 147 -6.36 -3.82 -17.45
CA TYR A 147 -5.96 -5.16 -16.99
C TYR A 147 -5.30 -5.98 -18.10
N ASN A 148 -4.28 -6.76 -17.75
CA ASN A 148 -3.71 -7.76 -18.66
C ASN A 148 -4.61 -9.00 -18.80
N ILE A 149 -5.80 -8.80 -19.38
CA ILE A 149 -6.84 -9.83 -19.55
C ILE A 149 -6.34 -10.99 -20.42
N GLY A 150 -5.48 -10.68 -21.38
CA GLY A 150 -4.82 -11.65 -22.24
C GLY A 150 -4.59 -11.15 -23.67
N PRO A 151 -3.86 -11.94 -24.48
CA PRO A 151 -3.34 -11.48 -25.77
C PRO A 151 -4.39 -10.99 -26.76
N ARG A 152 -5.62 -11.54 -26.71
CA ARG A 152 -6.72 -11.13 -27.60
C ARG A 152 -7.33 -9.79 -27.23
N SER A 153 -7.42 -9.49 -25.93
CA SER A 153 -7.96 -8.22 -25.43
C SER A 153 -6.94 -7.10 -25.58
N ILE A 154 -5.65 -7.39 -25.38
CA ILE A 154 -4.59 -6.39 -25.57
C ILE A 154 -4.25 -6.24 -27.05
N GLY A 155 -3.47 -7.15 -27.62
CA GLY A 155 -2.91 -7.02 -28.98
C GLY A 155 -3.78 -7.56 -30.12
N GLY A 156 -4.95 -8.12 -29.83
CA GLY A 156 -5.81 -8.74 -30.84
C GLY A 156 -6.49 -7.72 -31.77
N PRO A 157 -6.98 -8.13 -32.96
CA PRO A 157 -7.62 -7.22 -33.93
C PRO A 157 -8.88 -6.52 -33.42
N VAL A 158 -9.51 -7.09 -32.39
CA VAL A 158 -10.69 -6.54 -31.73
C VAL A 158 -10.38 -6.16 -30.27
N GLY A 159 -9.11 -6.06 -29.88
CA GLY A 159 -8.64 -5.62 -28.56
C GLY A 159 -8.29 -4.13 -28.56
N LEU A 160 -7.33 -3.72 -27.73
CA LEU A 160 -6.68 -2.40 -27.77
C LEU A 160 -5.57 -2.32 -28.84
N ALA A 161 -5.86 -2.87 -30.02
CA ALA A 161 -4.90 -3.12 -31.10
C ALA A 161 -3.88 -1.97 -31.29
N GLY A 162 -2.60 -2.35 -31.50
CA GLY A 162 -1.53 -1.40 -31.77
C GLY A 162 -0.61 -1.09 -30.59
N ASN A 163 -0.92 -1.61 -29.38
CA ASN A 163 -0.01 -1.59 -28.24
C ASN A 163 0.18 -2.99 -27.66
N THR A 164 1.38 -3.27 -27.17
CA THR A 164 1.67 -4.33 -26.20
C THR A 164 1.19 -3.90 -24.81
N TYR A 165 1.03 -4.85 -23.90
CA TYR A 165 0.69 -4.53 -22.51
C TYR A 165 1.74 -3.62 -21.86
N GLU A 166 3.01 -3.90 -22.13
CA GLU A 166 4.15 -3.13 -21.65
C GLU A 166 4.10 -1.67 -22.13
N GLU A 167 3.75 -1.42 -23.39
CA GLU A 167 3.58 -0.05 -23.90
C GLU A 167 2.44 0.68 -23.19
N LEU A 168 1.33 0.00 -22.89
CA LEU A 168 0.19 0.58 -22.16
C LEU A 168 0.57 0.95 -20.71
N VAL A 169 1.34 0.10 -20.03
CA VAL A 169 1.89 0.39 -18.69
C VAL A 169 2.84 1.59 -18.76
N ASN A 170 3.76 1.62 -19.71
CA ASN A 170 4.71 2.73 -19.86
C ASN A 170 4.01 4.06 -20.17
N LEU A 171 2.92 4.06 -20.93
CA LEU A 171 2.09 5.25 -21.18
C LEU A 171 1.35 5.75 -19.94
N ALA A 172 1.09 4.87 -18.96
CA ALA A 172 0.45 5.23 -17.69
C ALA A 172 1.42 5.88 -16.69
N ILE A 173 2.74 5.75 -16.90
CA ILE A 173 3.76 6.46 -16.12
C ILE A 173 3.81 7.92 -16.57
N ARG A 174 3.60 8.86 -15.65
CA ARG A 174 3.46 10.29 -15.96
C ARG A 174 4.34 11.15 -15.06
N ASP A 175 4.78 12.28 -15.58
CA ASP A 175 5.34 13.35 -14.76
C ASP A 175 4.24 14.32 -14.35
N THR A 176 4.29 14.80 -13.11
CA THR A 176 3.41 15.85 -12.58
C THR A 176 3.95 17.24 -12.97
N TRP A 177 3.15 18.28 -12.77
CA TRP A 177 3.58 19.67 -12.95
C TRP A 177 4.57 20.17 -11.91
N THR A 178 4.78 19.40 -10.83
CA THR A 178 5.67 19.73 -9.71
C THR A 178 6.93 18.86 -9.68
N GLY A 179 7.16 18.02 -10.71
CA GLY A 179 8.41 17.29 -10.92
C GLY A 179 8.45 15.87 -10.36
N GLU A 180 7.35 15.37 -9.79
CA GLU A 180 7.23 13.95 -9.42
C GLU A 180 6.95 13.09 -10.65
N LYS A 181 7.42 11.84 -10.63
CA LYS A 181 6.98 10.79 -11.55
C LYS A 181 5.98 9.88 -10.83
N VAL A 182 4.90 9.52 -11.49
CA VAL A 182 3.79 8.78 -10.88
C VAL A 182 3.31 7.63 -11.76
N PHE A 183 2.88 6.56 -11.10
CA PHE A 183 2.17 5.44 -11.68
C PHE A 183 1.02 5.04 -10.74
N CYS A 184 -0.16 4.77 -11.31
CA CYS A 184 -1.27 4.16 -10.59
C CYS A 184 -1.81 2.98 -11.39
N GLY A 185 -1.85 1.77 -10.82
CA GLY A 185 -2.45 0.63 -11.49
C GLY A 185 -2.10 -0.74 -10.92
N PRO A 186 -2.61 -1.82 -11.53
CA PRO A 186 -2.38 -3.17 -11.07
C PRO A 186 -0.93 -3.58 -11.32
N VAL A 187 -0.31 -4.20 -10.31
CA VAL A 187 1.01 -4.82 -10.37
C VAL A 187 0.97 -6.18 -9.66
N ASP A 188 1.92 -7.06 -9.97
CA ASP A 188 2.14 -8.27 -9.17
C ASP A 188 2.45 -7.87 -7.73
N ASP A 189 1.89 -8.60 -6.76
CA ASP A 189 2.15 -8.34 -5.36
C ASP A 189 3.66 -8.47 -5.07
N PRO A 190 4.33 -7.40 -4.59
CA PRO A 190 5.78 -7.45 -4.38
C PRO A 190 6.18 -8.31 -3.18
N PHE A 191 5.20 -8.77 -2.39
CA PHE A 191 5.43 -9.49 -1.16
C PHE A 191 5.45 -11.02 -1.33
N PHE A 192 6.06 -11.73 -0.38
CA PHE A 192 6.15 -13.20 -0.39
C PHE A 192 5.88 -13.72 1.01
N VAL A 193 4.76 -14.43 1.18
CA VAL A 193 4.34 -14.85 2.53
C VAL A 193 3.45 -16.07 2.51
N ASP A 194 3.68 -16.98 3.45
CA ASP A 194 2.74 -18.05 3.75
C ASP A 194 1.65 -17.58 4.69
N LEU A 195 0.71 -16.79 4.14
CA LEU A 195 -0.45 -16.28 4.88
C LEU A 195 -1.21 -17.43 5.55
N GLY A 196 -1.35 -18.55 4.86
CA GLY A 196 -2.04 -19.70 5.42
C GLY A 196 -1.30 -20.33 6.59
N GLY A 197 0.02 -20.13 6.74
CA GLY A 197 0.84 -20.68 7.83
C GLY A 197 0.86 -19.71 8.99
N ILE A 198 1.11 -18.44 8.69
CA ILE A 198 1.03 -17.36 9.66
C ILE A 198 -0.34 -17.33 10.35
N PHE A 199 -1.44 -17.43 9.59
CA PHE A 199 -2.79 -17.43 10.16
C PHE A 199 -3.34 -18.81 10.55
N ASP A 200 -2.59 -19.88 10.32
CA ASP A 200 -2.79 -21.17 10.99
C ASP A 200 -1.96 -21.21 12.28
N LEU A 201 -2.24 -20.22 13.14
CA LEU A 201 -1.60 -20.04 14.45
C LEU A 201 -0.05 -20.01 14.39
N GLY A 202 0.52 -19.28 13.44
CA GLY A 202 1.98 -19.11 13.36
C GLY A 202 2.74 -20.38 12.96
N ASP A 203 2.13 -21.26 12.16
CA ASP A 203 2.74 -22.44 11.52
C ASP A 203 3.79 -22.03 10.47
N ALA A 204 4.82 -21.30 10.90
CA ALA A 204 5.86 -20.73 10.07
C ALA A 204 7.25 -20.94 10.74
N PRO A 205 8.10 -21.85 10.22
CA PRO A 205 7.87 -22.68 9.04
C PRO A 205 6.81 -23.76 9.29
N ARG A 206 6.12 -24.15 8.22
CA ARG A 206 5.09 -25.21 8.23
C ARG A 206 5.60 -26.49 8.88
N GLN A 207 4.88 -26.98 9.87
CA GLN A 207 5.16 -28.26 10.53
C GLN A 207 4.80 -29.45 9.64
N ASN A 208 3.76 -29.31 8.82
CA ASN A 208 3.27 -30.35 7.92
C ASN A 208 3.10 -29.79 6.49
N GLY A 209 4.18 -29.77 5.72
CA GLY A 209 4.15 -29.34 4.33
C GLY A 209 5.28 -28.38 4.01
N ALA A 210 5.22 -27.79 2.82
CA ALA A 210 6.13 -26.73 2.42
C ALA A 210 5.42 -25.37 2.61
N PRO A 211 6.15 -24.31 3.03
CA PRO A 211 5.62 -22.97 2.95
C PRO A 211 5.13 -22.66 1.53
N ARG A 212 3.99 -21.98 1.44
CA ARG A 212 3.43 -21.56 0.15
C ARG A 212 3.29 -20.05 0.14
N ASP A 213 3.85 -19.40 -0.87
CA ASP A 213 3.53 -17.99 -1.14
C ASP A 213 2.02 -17.84 -1.46
N GLY A 214 1.30 -17.21 -0.54
CA GLY A 214 -0.14 -17.01 -0.55
C GLY A 214 -0.59 -15.84 -1.43
N VAL A 215 0.33 -14.94 -1.78
CA VAL A 215 0.08 -13.81 -2.68
C VAL A 215 0.66 -14.05 -4.08
N SER A 216 1.40 -15.14 -4.28
CA SER A 216 1.89 -15.56 -5.59
C SER A 216 0.81 -15.55 -6.67
N CYS A 217 1.12 -14.91 -7.82
CA CYS A 217 0.23 -14.78 -8.97
C CYS A 217 -1.05 -13.98 -8.70
N TYR A 218 -1.11 -13.23 -7.59
CA TYR A 218 -2.13 -12.23 -7.35
C TYR A 218 -1.54 -10.83 -7.56
N ASN A 219 -2.39 -9.93 -8.05
CA ASN A 219 -2.02 -8.53 -8.16
C ASN A 219 -2.54 -7.74 -6.94
N VAL A 220 -1.95 -6.55 -6.78
CA VAL A 220 -2.44 -5.43 -5.97
C VAL A 220 -2.57 -4.19 -6.88
N ASN A 221 -3.33 -3.19 -6.44
CA ASN A 221 -3.38 -1.88 -7.08
C ASN A 221 -2.42 -0.92 -6.38
N THR A 222 -1.45 -0.42 -7.12
CA THR A 222 -0.38 0.42 -6.57
C THR A 222 -0.57 1.87 -6.93
N ILE A 223 -0.28 2.75 -5.97
CA ILE A 223 0.02 4.18 -6.18
C ILE A 223 1.52 4.36 -5.90
N ALA A 224 2.30 4.66 -6.93
CA ALA A 224 3.74 4.86 -6.83
C ALA A 224 4.13 6.30 -7.20
N LEU A 225 4.95 6.92 -6.37
CA LEU A 225 5.53 8.24 -6.55
C LEU A 225 7.06 8.13 -6.52
N LYS A 226 7.75 8.77 -7.46
CA LYS A 226 9.19 9.05 -7.40
C LYS A 226 9.35 10.57 -7.30
N ILE A 227 9.85 11.03 -6.16
CA ILE A 227 9.79 12.44 -5.73
C ILE A 227 11.22 12.96 -5.56
N PRO A 228 11.58 14.12 -6.13
CA PRO A 228 12.87 14.75 -5.85
C PRO A 228 13.06 14.96 -4.35
N ILE A 229 14.25 14.69 -3.81
CA ILE A 229 14.52 14.89 -2.37
C ILE A 229 14.28 16.35 -1.96
N SER A 230 14.64 17.32 -2.79
CA SER A 230 14.38 18.75 -2.51
C SER A 230 12.90 19.13 -2.48
N ASN A 231 12.00 18.31 -3.03
CA ASN A 231 10.56 18.49 -2.86
C ASN A 231 10.03 17.95 -1.53
N LEU A 232 10.81 17.13 -0.83
CA LEU A 232 10.50 16.52 0.46
C LEU A 232 11.27 17.16 1.62
N GLN A 233 12.43 17.77 1.35
CA GLN A 233 13.23 18.43 2.37
C GLN A 233 12.60 19.79 2.73
N LYS A 234 12.43 20.05 4.04
CA LYS A 234 11.69 21.20 4.60
C LYS A 234 12.14 22.59 4.11
N ASP A 235 13.42 22.75 3.81
CA ASP A 235 14.06 23.99 3.32
C ASP A 235 14.37 23.93 1.80
N GLY A 236 13.99 22.85 1.11
CA GLY A 236 14.26 22.63 -0.30
C GLY A 236 15.72 22.28 -0.63
N LEU A 237 16.48 21.75 0.34
CA LEU A 237 17.88 21.38 0.15
C LEU A 237 18.02 20.16 -0.77
N ASP A 238 19.06 20.18 -1.60
CA ASP A 238 19.45 19.02 -2.40
C ASP A 238 20.25 18.02 -1.55
N VAL A 239 20.25 16.74 -1.94
CA VAL A 239 20.94 15.67 -1.20
C VAL A 239 22.45 15.89 -1.04
N SER A 240 23.07 16.67 -1.94
CA SER A 240 24.48 17.06 -1.85
C SER A 240 24.80 17.95 -0.65
N GLN A 241 23.77 18.51 -0.03
CA GLN A 241 23.87 19.39 1.14
C GLN A 241 23.68 18.64 2.47
N ALA A 242 23.36 17.34 2.43
CA ALA A 242 23.27 16.51 3.63
C ALA A 242 24.67 16.24 4.21
N ASP A 243 24.82 16.35 5.52
CA ASP A 243 26.07 16.02 6.22
C ASP A 243 26.40 14.52 6.14
N GLY A 244 25.37 13.69 5.96
CA GLY A 244 25.48 12.24 5.74
C GLY A 244 24.13 11.53 5.86
N ILE A 245 24.15 10.20 5.86
CA ILE A 245 22.92 9.37 5.93
C ILE A 245 22.18 9.48 7.28
N LEU A 246 22.79 10.08 8.30
CA LEU A 246 22.22 10.28 9.63
C LEU A 246 21.85 11.74 9.89
N ASP A 247 21.88 12.58 8.85
CA ASP A 247 21.50 13.99 8.97
C ASP A 247 20.01 14.10 9.29
N SER A 248 19.70 14.65 10.46
CA SER A 248 18.32 14.80 10.94
C SER A 248 17.49 15.78 10.09
N ASP A 249 18.14 16.66 9.32
CA ASP A 249 17.43 17.60 8.43
C ASP A 249 16.92 16.93 7.14
N PHE A 250 17.23 15.66 6.93
CA PHE A 250 16.79 14.83 5.79
C PHE A 250 15.96 13.60 6.23
N VAL A 251 15.38 13.64 7.43
CA VAL A 251 14.48 12.60 7.94
C VAL A 251 13.04 12.97 7.61
N ILE A 252 12.27 11.99 7.13
CA ILE A 252 10.83 12.11 6.89
C ILE A 252 10.08 10.93 7.52
N GLY A 253 8.90 11.19 8.06
CA GLY A 253 7.88 10.19 8.34
C GLY A 253 6.96 10.02 7.14
N VAL A 254 6.54 8.78 6.84
CA VAL A 254 5.63 8.49 5.72
C VAL A 254 4.56 7.52 6.17
N TRP A 255 3.30 7.83 5.84
CA TRP A 255 2.18 6.91 6.00
C TRP A 255 1.14 7.11 4.88
N ALA A 256 0.26 6.14 4.69
CA ALA A 256 -0.80 6.18 3.69
C ALA A 256 -2.16 5.87 4.32
N SER A 257 -3.21 6.44 3.76
CA SER A 257 -4.57 6.22 4.25
C SER A 257 -5.63 6.18 3.16
N ALA A 258 -6.73 5.50 3.48
CA ALA A 258 -7.94 5.50 2.68
C ALA A 258 -9.13 6.02 3.52
N SER A 259 -9.91 6.89 2.89
CA SER A 259 -11.11 7.47 3.49
C SER A 259 -12.36 7.21 2.65
N ARG A 260 -13.52 7.08 3.31
CA ARG A 260 -14.85 7.06 2.70
C ARG A 260 -15.64 8.31 3.07
N ARG A 261 -16.68 8.60 2.29
CA ARG A 261 -17.70 9.57 2.68
C ARG A 261 -18.53 9.03 3.83
N LYS A 262 -18.81 9.89 4.82
CA LYS A 262 -19.51 9.56 6.07
C LYS A 262 -20.89 8.92 5.86
N ILE A 263 -21.59 9.25 4.78
CA ILE A 263 -22.94 8.76 4.50
C ILE A 263 -22.92 7.97 3.20
N ARG A 264 -23.43 6.74 3.24
CA ARG A 264 -23.71 5.88 2.07
C ARG A 264 -25.20 5.56 2.05
N VAL A 265 -25.84 5.79 0.90
CA VAL A 265 -27.28 5.55 0.70
C VAL A 265 -27.46 4.67 -0.52
N LEU A 266 -28.02 3.48 -0.33
CA LEU A 266 -28.50 2.66 -1.43
C LEU A 266 -29.76 3.31 -2.01
N THR A 267 -29.69 3.76 -3.25
CA THR A 267 -30.80 4.40 -3.93
C THR A 267 -31.63 3.36 -4.67
N HIS A 268 -32.95 3.40 -4.47
CA HIS A 268 -33.90 2.60 -5.23
C HIS A 268 -34.95 3.52 -5.84
N ASN A 269 -34.58 4.27 -6.88
CA ASN A 269 -35.55 5.03 -7.65
C ASN A 269 -36.16 4.11 -8.73
N PRO A 270 -37.45 3.75 -8.64
CA PRO A 270 -38.09 2.88 -9.63
C PRO A 270 -38.17 3.53 -11.02
N ASP A 271 -38.12 4.86 -11.11
CA ASP A 271 -38.32 5.62 -12.35
C ASP A 271 -37.02 5.99 -13.06
N ASN A 272 -35.85 5.77 -12.43
CA ASN A 272 -34.54 5.97 -13.04
C ASN A 272 -33.69 4.70 -12.94
N ILE A 273 -33.77 3.87 -13.98
CA ILE A 273 -33.07 2.58 -14.06
C ILE A 273 -31.55 2.71 -13.90
N ALA A 274 -30.97 3.85 -14.29
CA ALA A 274 -29.53 4.11 -14.18
C ALA A 274 -29.06 4.37 -12.74
N THR A 275 -29.98 4.53 -11.78
CA THR A 275 -29.66 4.77 -10.36
C THR A 275 -30.28 3.73 -9.42
N LYS A 276 -30.88 2.67 -9.99
CA LYS A 276 -31.61 1.66 -9.24
C LYS A 276 -30.66 0.63 -8.65
N GLY A 277 -30.60 0.53 -7.33
CA GLY A 277 -29.73 -0.40 -6.62
C GLY A 277 -28.27 0.03 -6.59
N ILE A 278 -27.99 1.32 -6.77
CA ILE A 278 -26.63 1.88 -6.74
C ILE A 278 -26.45 2.70 -5.46
N GLU A 279 -25.24 2.69 -4.91
CA GLU A 279 -24.86 3.52 -3.78
C GLU A 279 -24.63 4.98 -4.19
N ASN A 280 -25.05 5.89 -3.34
CA ASN A 280 -24.71 7.31 -3.40
C ASN A 280 -24.03 7.69 -2.09
N THR A 281 -22.93 8.44 -2.17
CA THR A 281 -22.12 8.80 -1.01
C THR A 281 -22.00 10.31 -0.83
N GLN A 282 -22.06 10.78 0.42
CA GLN A 282 -22.05 12.22 0.74
C GLN A 282 -21.49 12.50 2.14
N GLY A 283 -21.29 13.79 2.44
CA GLY A 283 -20.79 14.26 3.74
C GLY A 283 -19.27 14.35 3.80
N GLN A 284 -18.73 14.54 5.00
CA GLN A 284 -17.28 14.64 5.22
C GLN A 284 -16.58 13.31 4.95
N TRP A 285 -15.28 13.39 4.68
CA TRP A 285 -14.43 12.20 4.58
C TRP A 285 -14.09 11.69 5.98
N VAL A 286 -14.07 10.37 6.12
CA VAL A 286 -13.72 9.65 7.35
C VAL A 286 -12.69 8.61 6.97
N GLN A 287 -11.55 8.64 7.64
CA GLN A 287 -10.51 7.64 7.46
C GLN A 287 -11.02 6.29 7.99
N ILE A 288 -10.75 5.24 7.22
CA ILE A 288 -11.17 3.87 7.55
C ILE A 288 -10.03 2.85 7.44
N SER A 289 -8.90 3.24 6.84
CA SER A 289 -7.68 2.43 6.77
C SER A 289 -6.46 3.35 6.82
N ARG A 290 -5.39 2.86 7.46
CA ARG A 290 -4.08 3.50 7.46
C ARG A 290 -2.97 2.46 7.50
N ILE A 291 -1.79 2.86 7.01
CA ILE A 291 -0.56 2.09 7.19
C ILE A 291 0.65 3.04 7.22
N GLY A 292 1.64 2.72 8.03
CA GLY A 292 2.94 3.41 8.05
C GLY A 292 4.04 2.38 8.10
N MET A 293 4.12 1.68 9.24
CA MET A 293 4.94 0.47 9.38
C MET A 293 4.11 -0.78 9.06
N PRO A 294 4.54 -1.58 8.07
CA PRO A 294 3.92 -2.86 7.76
C PRO A 294 3.79 -3.78 9.00
N LEU A 295 2.82 -4.70 9.01
CA LEU A 295 2.42 -5.58 10.14
C LEU A 295 1.89 -4.92 11.42
N THR A 296 1.99 -3.61 11.61
CA THR A 296 1.51 -2.98 12.87
C THR A 296 0.04 -3.31 13.13
N ASN A 297 -0.83 -3.01 12.17
CA ASN A 297 -2.25 -3.34 12.30
C ASN A 297 -2.51 -4.85 12.26
N GLU A 298 -1.59 -5.64 11.68
CA GLU A 298 -1.82 -7.08 11.53
C GLU A 298 -1.49 -7.89 12.77
N ALA A 299 -0.26 -7.75 13.25
CA ALA A 299 0.35 -8.61 14.25
C ALA A 299 0.41 -7.96 15.64
N VAL A 300 0.31 -6.63 15.72
CA VAL A 300 0.42 -5.89 16.99
C VAL A 300 -0.95 -5.50 17.50
N ILE A 301 -1.82 -4.96 16.65
CA ILE A 301 -3.16 -4.52 17.06
C ILE A 301 -4.13 -5.71 17.15
N PRO A 302 -4.78 -5.96 18.30
CA PRO A 302 -5.78 -7.01 18.44
C PRO A 302 -6.99 -6.80 17.55
N VAL A 303 -7.61 -7.91 17.10
CA VAL A 303 -8.75 -7.91 16.15
C VAL A 303 -9.88 -6.94 16.53
N CYS A 304 -10.20 -6.80 17.83
CA CYS A 304 -11.28 -5.93 18.28
C CYS A 304 -10.99 -4.43 18.09
N ASP A 305 -9.71 -4.05 18.00
CA ASP A 305 -9.28 -2.66 17.97
C ASP A 305 -8.75 -2.24 16.58
N LYS A 306 -8.58 -3.18 15.64
CA LYS A 306 -8.05 -2.88 14.30
C LYS A 306 -8.84 -1.82 13.53
N ASP A 307 -10.18 -1.89 13.58
CA ASP A 307 -11.04 -0.89 12.95
C ASP A 307 -10.90 0.49 13.62
N TYR A 308 -10.72 0.51 14.94
CA TYR A 308 -10.53 1.75 15.70
C TYR A 308 -9.15 2.34 15.41
N TRP A 309 -8.09 1.53 15.46
CA TRP A 309 -6.74 1.90 15.07
C TRP A 309 -6.72 2.53 13.67
N ASN A 310 -7.37 1.91 12.70
CA ASN A 310 -7.47 2.40 11.33
C ASN A 310 -8.16 3.77 11.19
N ALA A 311 -9.08 4.09 12.10
CA ALA A 311 -9.80 5.36 12.10
C ALA A 311 -9.02 6.54 12.71
N LEU A 312 -7.88 6.27 13.38
CA LEU A 312 -7.02 7.28 14.01
C LEU A 312 -5.89 7.73 13.07
N THR A 313 -5.26 8.86 13.34
CA THR A 313 -4.00 9.27 12.68
C THR A 313 -2.82 9.07 13.63
N PRO A 314 -1.57 9.10 13.15
CA PRO A 314 -0.38 9.13 14.01
C PRO A 314 -0.39 10.27 15.05
N TYR A 315 -1.20 11.30 14.84
CA TYR A 315 -1.32 12.47 15.71
C TYR A 315 -2.50 12.39 16.68
N SER A 316 -3.35 11.38 16.53
CA SER A 316 -4.53 11.17 17.37
C SER A 316 -4.56 9.76 17.97
N GLU A 317 -3.38 9.18 18.21
CA GLU A 317 -3.26 7.83 18.76
C GLU A 317 -3.95 7.70 20.11
N ASP A 318 -4.54 6.52 20.36
CA ASP A 318 -5.08 6.18 21.67
C ASP A 318 -3.96 5.63 22.56
N PRO A 319 -3.61 6.28 23.68
CA PRO A 319 -2.58 5.78 24.60
C PRO A 319 -2.85 4.36 25.12
N ALA A 320 -4.12 3.89 25.11
CA ALA A 320 -4.44 2.52 25.46
C ALA A 320 -3.79 1.49 24.50
N HIS A 321 -3.60 1.85 23.23
CA HIS A 321 -2.97 0.97 22.24
C HIS A 321 -1.45 0.86 22.42
N PHE A 322 -0.79 1.76 23.17
CA PHE A 322 0.68 1.70 23.35
C PHE A 322 1.12 0.41 24.04
N ASN A 323 0.27 -0.14 24.92
CA ASN A 323 0.57 -1.40 25.57
C ASN A 323 0.68 -2.58 24.57
N TYR A 324 0.04 -2.51 23.41
CA TYR A 324 0.19 -3.51 22.36
C TYR A 324 1.61 -3.53 21.77
N PHE A 325 2.33 -2.41 21.81
CA PHE A 325 3.72 -2.35 21.36
C PHE A 325 4.70 -2.75 22.46
N TYR A 326 4.38 -2.45 23.71
CA TYR A 326 5.25 -2.81 24.85
C TYR A 326 5.14 -4.28 25.22
N ASN A 327 3.93 -4.86 25.16
CA ASN A 327 3.64 -6.26 25.46
C ASN A 327 2.72 -6.83 24.37
N PRO A 328 3.22 -7.03 23.13
CA PRO A 328 2.41 -7.51 22.02
C PRO A 328 1.87 -8.92 22.27
N GLU A 329 0.65 -9.19 21.82
CA GLU A 329 0.03 -10.51 21.95
C GLU A 329 0.90 -11.60 21.31
N LEU A 330 1.55 -11.28 20.17
CA LEU A 330 2.46 -12.19 19.48
C LEU A 330 3.58 -12.72 20.39
N ALA A 331 4.09 -11.90 21.31
CA ALA A 331 5.15 -12.31 22.24
C ALA A 331 4.69 -13.41 23.21
N LEU A 332 3.40 -13.50 23.53
CA LEU A 332 2.85 -14.55 24.41
C LEU A 332 3.04 -15.95 23.81
N TYR A 333 3.08 -16.06 22.47
CA TYR A 333 3.29 -17.31 21.73
C TYR A 333 4.78 -17.59 21.45
N MET A 334 5.67 -16.66 21.82
CA MET A 334 7.14 -16.82 21.77
C MET A 334 7.74 -17.00 23.16
N ASP A 335 6.93 -16.92 24.21
CA ASP A 335 7.34 -17.11 25.60
C ASP A 335 6.96 -18.51 26.08
N ASP A 336 7.97 -19.34 26.41
CA ASP A 336 7.76 -20.72 26.84
C ASP A 336 7.09 -20.84 28.23
N ASP A 337 7.11 -19.77 29.04
CA ASP A 337 6.37 -19.72 30.32
C ASP A 337 4.85 -19.50 30.10
N LEU A 338 4.45 -19.14 28.88
CA LEU A 338 3.07 -18.84 28.50
C LEU A 338 2.57 -19.80 27.42
N PHE A 339 2.31 -19.31 26.20
CA PHE A 339 1.73 -20.09 25.11
C PHE A 339 2.78 -20.60 24.13
N GLY A 340 4.07 -20.30 24.33
CA GLY A 340 5.18 -20.80 23.52
C GLY A 340 5.13 -22.30 23.22
N PRO A 341 4.84 -23.19 24.20
CA PRO A 341 4.78 -24.62 23.95
C PRO A 341 3.58 -25.05 23.08
N ALA A 342 2.53 -24.22 22.99
CA ALA A 342 1.36 -24.46 22.16
C ALA A 342 1.56 -24.06 20.69
N VAL A 343 2.57 -23.24 20.39
CA VAL A 343 2.94 -22.82 19.03
C VAL A 343 4.37 -23.25 18.69
N PRO A 344 4.59 -24.57 18.50
CA PRO A 344 5.93 -25.13 18.31
C PRO A 344 6.66 -24.65 17.04
N ALA A 345 5.93 -24.21 16.01
CA ALA A 345 6.53 -23.67 14.79
C ALA A 345 7.35 -22.39 15.05
N LEU A 346 6.94 -21.59 16.04
CA LEU A 346 7.68 -20.40 16.47
C LEU A 346 8.87 -20.71 17.38
N SER A 347 9.22 -21.98 17.65
CA SER A 347 10.36 -22.34 18.53
C SER A 347 11.73 -21.75 18.17
N PRO A 348 12.03 -21.38 16.91
CA PRO A 348 13.24 -20.60 16.60
C PRO A 348 13.18 -19.15 17.07
N LEU A 349 11.97 -18.62 17.31
CA LEU A 349 11.68 -17.26 17.77
C LEU A 349 11.20 -17.32 19.23
N ARG A 350 12.16 -17.28 20.16
CA ARG A 350 11.88 -17.27 21.60
C ARG A 350 12.28 -15.97 22.25
N ILE A 351 11.46 -15.54 23.20
CA ILE A 351 11.72 -14.34 23.98
C ILE A 351 13.07 -14.47 24.69
N GLN A 352 13.88 -13.42 24.59
CA GLN A 352 15.21 -13.40 25.18
C GLN A 352 15.11 -13.13 26.68
N ARG A 353 15.34 -14.17 27.49
CA ARG A 353 15.26 -14.12 28.96
C ARG A 353 16.55 -13.66 29.67
N ASN A 354 17.65 -13.52 28.92
CA ASN A 354 18.96 -13.15 29.48
C ASN A 354 19.73 -12.29 28.48
N SER A 355 19.16 -11.15 28.11
CA SER A 355 19.83 -10.18 27.24
C SER A 355 20.80 -9.32 28.03
N LEU A 356 21.99 -9.11 27.47
CA LEU A 356 23.08 -8.33 28.08
C LEU A 356 23.37 -8.69 29.55
N GLN A 357 23.07 -9.93 29.97
CA GLN A 357 23.27 -10.46 31.33
C GLN A 357 22.46 -9.76 32.45
N GLY A 358 21.46 -8.97 32.10
CA GLY A 358 20.70 -8.19 33.10
C GLY A 358 19.27 -7.86 32.71
N PHE A 359 18.86 -8.12 31.46
CA PHE A 359 17.52 -7.79 30.97
C PHE A 359 16.75 -9.06 30.60
N ASP A 360 15.52 -9.11 31.08
CA ASP A 360 14.54 -10.13 30.73
C ASP A 360 13.42 -9.46 29.95
N PHE A 361 13.23 -9.88 28.69
CA PHE A 361 12.15 -9.41 27.82
C PHE A 361 10.88 -10.28 27.92
N GLY A 362 10.83 -11.20 28.88
CA GLY A 362 9.64 -11.97 29.24
C GLY A 362 8.45 -11.05 29.50
N ASN A 363 7.25 -11.52 29.16
CA ASN A 363 6.06 -10.71 29.31
C ASN A 363 5.86 -10.26 30.78
N GLY A 364 5.69 -8.95 31.00
CA GLY A 364 5.57 -8.34 32.32
C GLY A 364 6.90 -8.12 33.08
N GLN A 365 8.04 -8.33 32.43
CA GLN A 365 9.36 -7.92 32.95
C GLN A 365 9.74 -6.54 32.40
N ASP A 366 10.65 -5.86 33.08
CA ASP A 366 11.00 -4.46 32.76
C ASP A 366 11.87 -4.31 31.50
N GLY A 367 12.35 -5.40 30.87
CA GLY A 367 13.12 -5.31 29.62
C GLY A 367 14.38 -4.44 29.76
N LEU A 368 14.64 -3.58 28.76
CA LEU A 368 15.73 -2.58 28.72
C LEU A 368 15.27 -1.21 29.25
#